data_AF-A0A450WWH0-F1
#
_entry.id   AF-A0A450WWH0-F1
#
_cell.length_a   1.000
_cell.length_b   1.000
_cell.length_c   1.000
_cell.angle_alpha   90.00
_cell.angle_beta   90.00
_cell.angle_gamma   90.00
#
_symmetry.space_group_name_H-M   'P 1'
#
loop_
_entity.id
_entity.type
_entity.pdbx_description
1 polymer ?
#
loop_
_entity_poly.entity_id
_entity_poly.type
_entity_poly.pdbx_seq_one_letter_code
_entity_poly.pdbx_strand_id
1 'polypeptide(L)'
;MDALDRIFSLPHLSRLEMRINRPNPDTGDDELEKEVFERLNNQNADREEIKLTATPGKSLRPDDSTTSLARIAQNNGYVKASGHDENRTHTEESTEKHPWTELAPYNPNLTTAADALREKAREMWQKIKDRLRST
;
A
#
# COMPACT_ATOMS: atom_id res chain seq x y z
N MET A 1 -10.28 8.75 1.61
CA MET A 1 -9.79 8.42 0.26
C MET A 1 -8.62 7.47 0.42
N ASP A 2 -8.74 6.27 -0.12
CA ASP A 2 -7.72 5.22 -0.01
C ASP A 2 -6.44 5.62 -0.78
N ALA A 3 -5.29 5.04 -0.44
CA ALA A 3 -4.03 5.25 -1.16
C ALA A 3 -4.14 4.83 -2.63
N LEU A 4 -4.85 3.74 -2.90
CA LEU A 4 -5.09 3.29 -4.26
C LEU A 4 -6.00 4.25 -5.05
N ASP A 5 -7.02 4.81 -4.40
CA ASP A 5 -7.87 5.85 -5.02
C ASP A 5 -7.06 7.09 -5.38
N ARG A 6 -6.13 7.52 -4.51
CA ARG A 6 -5.24 8.66 -4.80
C ARG A 6 -4.38 8.40 -6.03
N ILE A 7 -3.79 7.20 -6.11
CA ILE A 7 -2.99 6.76 -7.27
C ILE A 7 -3.80 6.87 -8.57
N PHE A 8 -5.02 6.35 -8.58
CA PHE A 8 -5.86 6.36 -9.79
C PHE A 8 -6.51 7.72 -10.08
N SER A 9 -6.53 8.62 -9.09
CA SER A 9 -7.03 9.99 -9.28
C SER A 9 -6.00 10.96 -9.89
N LEU A 10 -4.73 10.54 -10.07
CA LEU A 10 -3.70 11.39 -10.65
C LEU A 10 -4.08 11.81 -12.10
N PRO A 11 -4.21 13.12 -12.39
CA PRO A 11 -4.57 13.60 -13.73
C PRO A 11 -3.58 13.17 -14.82
N HIS A 12 -2.31 13.04 -14.44
CA HIS A 12 -1.23 12.64 -15.32
C HIS A 12 -0.41 11.50 -14.73
N LEU A 13 -1.05 10.34 -14.55
CA LEU A 13 -0.37 9.11 -14.16
C LEU A 13 0.65 8.71 -15.24
N SER A 14 1.94 8.72 -14.91
CA SER A 14 3.04 8.46 -15.84
C SER A 14 3.63 7.06 -15.65
N ARG A 15 3.62 6.54 -14.43
CA ARG A 15 4.16 5.24 -14.08
C ARG A 15 3.31 4.56 -13.01
N LEU A 16 3.15 3.25 -13.15
CA LEU A 16 2.55 2.37 -12.16
C LEU A 16 3.48 1.17 -11.94
N GLU A 17 3.88 0.92 -10.70
CA GLU A 17 4.65 -0.24 -10.30
C GLU A 17 3.88 -1.02 -9.24
N MET A 18 3.68 -2.30 -9.48
CA MET A 18 2.98 -3.21 -8.56
C MET A 18 3.90 -4.37 -8.23
N ARG A 19 3.90 -4.74 -6.96
CA ARG A 19 4.49 -5.99 -6.50
C ARG A 19 3.43 -6.76 -5.73
N ILE A 20 3.15 -7.97 -6.18
CA ILE A 20 2.25 -8.90 -5.52
C ILE A 20 3.12 -10.02 -4.96
N ASN A 21 3.28 -10.09 -3.64
CA ASN A 21 3.85 -11.28 -3.05
C ASN A 21 2.78 -12.37 -3.02
N ARG A 22 3.22 -13.62 -2.97
CA ARG A 22 2.33 -14.78 -2.89
C ARG A 22 1.28 -14.59 -1.77
N PRO A 23 -0.04 -14.52 -2.10
CA PRO A 23 -1.10 -14.37 -1.10
C PRO A 23 -1.14 -15.55 -0.13
N ASN A 24 -1.64 -15.35 1.08
CA ASN A 24 -1.83 -16.45 2.03
C ASN A 24 -3.16 -17.18 1.73
N PRO A 25 -3.16 -18.50 1.50
CA PRO A 25 -4.37 -19.25 1.11
C PRO A 25 -5.48 -19.24 2.18
N ASP A 26 -5.14 -19.05 3.46
CA ASP A 26 -6.10 -19.08 4.57
C ASP A 26 -6.86 -17.75 4.75
N THR A 27 -6.45 -16.68 4.07
CA THR A 27 -7.01 -15.32 4.26
C THR A 27 -7.90 -14.86 3.10
N GLY A 28 -7.90 -15.58 1.97
CA GLY A 28 -8.52 -15.12 0.71
C GLY A 28 -9.90 -15.72 0.43
N ASP A 29 -10.96 -14.93 0.64
CA ASP A 29 -12.30 -15.22 0.11
C ASP A 29 -12.49 -14.76 -1.35
N ASP A 30 -11.53 -14.00 -1.91
CA ASP A 30 -11.58 -13.48 -3.27
C ASP A 30 -11.04 -14.50 -4.30
N GLU A 31 -11.86 -14.81 -5.32
CA GLU A 31 -11.53 -15.74 -6.39
C GLU A 31 -10.30 -15.29 -7.19
N LEU A 32 -10.09 -13.98 -7.33
CA LEU A 32 -8.93 -13.42 -8.02
C LEU A 32 -7.62 -13.62 -7.23
N GLU A 33 -7.66 -13.53 -5.89
CA GLU A 33 -6.48 -13.78 -5.07
C GLU A 33 -6.03 -15.25 -5.15
N LYS A 34 -7.00 -16.17 -5.25
CA LYS A 34 -6.74 -17.60 -5.48
C LYS A 34 -6.10 -17.84 -6.83
N GLU A 35 -6.58 -17.20 -7.89
CA GLU A 35 -5.99 -17.31 -9.23
C GLU A 35 -4.53 -16.84 -9.24
N VAL A 36 -4.23 -15.70 -8.60
CA VAL A 36 -2.85 -15.19 -8.47
C VAL A 36 -1.98 -16.16 -7.67
N PHE A 37 -2.49 -16.70 -6.55
CA PHE A 37 -1.78 -17.68 -5.74
C PHE A 37 -1.46 -18.95 -6.55
N GLU A 38 -2.44 -19.53 -7.24
CA GLU A 38 -2.26 -20.72 -8.06
C GLU A 38 -1.28 -20.47 -9.20
N ARG A 39 -1.41 -19.33 -9.90
CA ARG A 39 -0.51 -18.93 -10.98
C ARG A 39 0.94 -18.82 -10.50
N LEU A 40 1.17 -18.20 -9.33
CA LEU A 40 2.52 -18.10 -8.74
C LEU A 40 3.03 -19.46 -8.28
N ASN A 41 2.19 -20.28 -7.65
CA ASN A 41 2.55 -21.62 -7.20
C ASN A 41 2.95 -22.53 -8.36
N ASN A 42 2.17 -22.54 -9.44
CA ASN A 42 2.42 -23.36 -10.63
C ASN A 42 3.73 -22.98 -11.35
N GLN A 43 4.16 -21.72 -11.20
CA GLN A 43 5.41 -21.22 -11.75
C GLN A 43 6.59 -21.32 -10.78
N ASN A 44 6.38 -21.81 -9.55
CA ASN A 44 7.35 -21.76 -8.46
C ASN A 44 7.90 -20.34 -8.21
N ALA A 45 7.04 -19.33 -8.38
CA ALA A 45 7.39 -17.92 -8.22
C ALA A 45 7.07 -17.43 -6.79
N ASP A 46 7.92 -16.58 -6.23
CA ASP A 46 7.70 -15.98 -4.89
C ASP A 46 6.85 -14.69 -4.93
N ARG A 47 6.85 -14.00 -6.07
CA ARG A 47 6.19 -12.71 -6.29
C ARG A 47 5.95 -12.46 -7.78
N GLU A 48 5.01 -11.57 -8.07
CA GLU A 48 4.78 -10.96 -9.39
C GLU A 48 5.16 -9.48 -9.34
N GLU A 49 5.91 -8.98 -10.33
CA GLU A 49 6.22 -7.56 -10.47
C GLU A 49 5.73 -7.04 -11.83
N ILE A 50 4.91 -5.99 -11.80
CA ILE A 50 4.31 -5.37 -12.97
C ILE A 50 4.72 -3.90 -13.01
N LYS A 51 5.28 -3.47 -14.15
CA LYS A 51 5.69 -2.07 -14.37
C LYS A 51 5.08 -1.56 -15.65
N LEU A 52 4.25 -0.53 -15.54
CA LEU A 52 3.64 0.17 -16.66
C LEU A 52 4.20 1.59 -16.71
N THR A 53 4.57 2.04 -17.91
CA THR A 53 5.01 3.41 -18.17
C THR A 53 4.18 3.96 -19.32
N ALA A 54 3.63 5.16 -19.14
CA ALA A 54 2.88 5.84 -20.18
C ALA A 54 3.78 6.09 -21.40
N THR A 55 3.23 5.93 -22.59
CA THR A 55 3.88 6.42 -23.82
C THR A 55 4.07 7.94 -23.74
N PRO A 56 5.10 8.52 -24.38
CA PRO A 56 5.37 9.96 -24.32
C PRO A 56 4.14 10.82 -24.62
N GLY A 57 3.86 11.80 -23.75
CA GLY A 57 2.72 12.71 -23.89
C GLY A 57 1.35 12.08 -23.62
N LYS A 58 1.28 10.84 -23.15
CA LYS A 58 0.05 10.18 -22.70
C LYS A 58 0.09 9.97 -21.18
N SER A 59 -1.07 9.64 -20.64
CA SER A 59 -1.22 9.16 -19.26
C SER A 59 -1.69 7.71 -19.29
N LEU A 60 -1.25 6.93 -18.31
CA LEU A 60 -1.76 5.58 -18.09
C LEU A 60 -3.25 5.62 -17.81
N ARG A 61 -3.97 4.68 -18.41
CA ARG A 61 -5.36 4.38 -18.11
C ARG A 61 -5.41 2.91 -17.71
N PRO A 62 -5.20 2.57 -16.42
CA PRO A 62 -5.34 1.21 -15.93
C PRO A 62 -6.69 0.64 -16.35
N ASP A 63 -6.68 -0.57 -16.91
CA ASP A 63 -7.90 -1.33 -17.20
C ASP A 63 -8.36 -2.12 -15.96
N ASP A 64 -9.51 -2.77 -16.07
CA ASP A 64 -10.12 -3.52 -14.97
C ASP A 64 -9.16 -4.59 -14.41
N SER A 65 -8.38 -5.23 -15.28
CA SER A 65 -7.36 -6.22 -14.91
C SER A 65 -6.26 -5.57 -14.07
N THR A 66 -5.68 -4.47 -14.55
CA THR A 66 -4.64 -3.71 -13.85
C THR A 66 -5.14 -3.20 -12.50
N THR A 67 -6.35 -2.66 -12.45
CA THR A 67 -6.97 -2.16 -11.22
C THR A 67 -7.22 -3.29 -10.21
N SER A 68 -7.65 -4.47 -10.68
CA SER A 68 -7.87 -5.63 -9.81
C SER A 68 -6.55 -6.16 -9.24
N LEU A 69 -5.52 -6.31 -10.07
CA LEU A 69 -4.18 -6.69 -9.63
C LEU A 69 -3.59 -5.68 -8.65
N ALA A 70 -3.87 -4.39 -8.83
CA ALA A 70 -3.43 -3.35 -7.91
C ALA A 70 -4.09 -3.47 -6.52
N ARG A 71 -5.38 -3.88 -6.45
CA ARG A 71 -6.05 -4.15 -5.16
C ARG A 71 -5.41 -5.34 -4.44
N ILE A 72 -5.13 -6.42 -5.17
CA ILE A 72 -4.43 -7.58 -4.61
C ILE A 72 -3.02 -7.20 -4.13
N ALA A 73 -2.29 -6.41 -4.95
CA ALA A 73 -0.97 -5.90 -4.62
C ALA A 73 -0.99 -5.00 -3.39
N GLN A 74 -2.03 -4.18 -3.19
CA GLN A 74 -2.16 -3.34 -2.00
C GLN A 74 -2.20 -4.15 -0.70
N ASN A 75 -2.84 -5.33 -0.71
CA ASN A 75 -2.97 -6.20 0.46
C ASN A 75 -1.77 -7.15 0.63
N ASN A 76 -1.20 -7.64 -0.47
CA ASN A 76 -0.19 -8.69 -0.47
C ASN A 76 1.19 -8.19 -0.96
N GLY A 77 1.42 -6.88 -0.97
CA GLY A 77 2.68 -6.28 -1.41
C GLY A 77 2.61 -4.76 -1.44
N TYR A 78 2.79 -4.16 -2.61
CA TYR A 78 2.61 -2.71 -2.77
C TYR A 78 2.18 -2.30 -4.18
N VAL A 79 1.61 -1.10 -4.25
CA VAL A 79 1.40 -0.32 -5.47
C VAL A 79 2.09 1.04 -5.29
N LYS A 80 2.91 1.42 -6.27
CA LYS A 80 3.57 2.73 -6.36
C LYS A 80 3.19 3.38 -7.67
N ALA A 81 3.00 4.68 -7.64
CA ALA A 81 2.71 5.45 -8.84
C ALA A 81 3.45 6.77 -8.81
N SER A 82 3.80 7.26 -9.99
CA SER A 82 4.25 8.63 -10.16
C SER A 82 3.52 9.29 -11.31
N GLY A 83 3.48 10.62 -11.27
CA GLY A 83 2.72 11.40 -12.22
C GLY A 83 2.82 12.88 -11.92
N HIS A 84 1.86 13.63 -12.43
CA HIS A 84 1.70 15.04 -12.07
C HIS A 84 0.29 15.30 -11.55
N ASP A 85 0.18 16.18 -10.56
CA ASP A 85 -1.08 16.66 -10.02
C ASP A 85 -1.73 17.72 -10.93
N GLU A 86 -2.83 18.32 -10.46
CA GLU A 86 -3.56 19.36 -11.19
C GLU A 86 -2.70 20.61 -11.49
N ASN A 87 -1.69 20.88 -10.66
CA ASN A 87 -0.76 21.99 -10.81
C ASN A 87 0.45 21.64 -11.70
N ARG A 88 0.46 20.46 -12.33
CA ARG A 88 1.60 19.89 -13.07
C ARG A 88 2.85 19.71 -12.20
N THR A 89 2.68 19.56 -10.89
CA THR A 89 3.77 19.24 -9.98
C THR A 89 3.97 17.73 -9.97
N HIS A 90 5.22 17.29 -10.11
CA HIS A 90 5.54 15.88 -9.99
C HIS A 90 5.15 15.34 -8.61
N THR A 91 4.42 14.23 -8.58
CA THR A 91 3.99 13.58 -7.33
C THR A 91 4.21 12.07 -7.39
N GLU A 92 4.41 11.49 -6.22
CA GLU A 92 4.58 10.05 -6.02
C GLU A 92 3.64 9.56 -4.93
N GLU A 93 2.83 8.56 -5.27
CA GLU A 93 1.89 7.92 -4.37
C GLU A 93 2.29 6.45 -4.17
N SER A 94 2.02 5.90 -2.99
CA SER A 94 2.36 4.51 -2.66
C SER A 94 1.39 3.95 -1.63
N THR A 95 0.91 2.73 -1.83
CA THR A 95 0.15 1.99 -0.80
C THR A 95 1.06 1.50 0.33
N GLU A 96 2.38 1.45 0.10
CA GLU A 96 3.39 1.14 1.11
C GLU A 96 3.64 2.34 2.05
N LYS A 97 3.35 3.57 1.59
CA LYS A 97 3.50 4.79 2.40
C LYS A 97 2.28 4.97 3.31
N HIS A 98 2.41 4.44 4.53
CA HIS A 98 2.09 5.04 5.85
C HIS A 98 1.64 3.99 6.88
N PRO A 99 2.47 3.01 7.29
CA PRO A 99 2.34 2.51 8.65
C PRO A 99 2.59 3.71 9.60
N TRP A 100 1.65 3.97 10.51
CA TRP A 100 1.85 5.00 11.53
C TRP A 100 3.01 4.56 12.43
N THR A 101 4.15 5.23 12.29
CA THR A 101 5.34 5.03 13.10
C THR A 101 5.54 6.22 14.03
N GLU A 102 5.62 5.97 15.34
CA GLU A 102 6.07 6.96 16.32
C GLU A 102 7.26 6.39 17.11
N LEU A 103 8.28 7.22 17.28
CA LEU A 103 9.42 6.90 18.12
C LEU A 103 9.06 7.18 19.59
N ALA A 104 9.30 6.19 20.46
CA ALA A 104 9.18 6.33 21.90
C ALA A 104 10.60 6.38 22.51
N PRO A 105 11.08 7.55 22.98
CA PRO A 105 12.31 7.59 23.73
C PRO A 105 12.10 6.88 25.07
N TYR A 106 13.02 5.99 25.46
CA TYR A 106 12.99 5.34 26.77
C TYR A 106 14.38 5.37 27.41
N ASN A 107 14.40 5.40 28.74
CA ASN A 107 15.63 5.34 29.51
C ASN A 107 15.79 3.93 30.07
N PRO A 108 16.77 3.12 29.59
CA PRO A 108 16.93 1.73 30.00
C PRO A 108 17.24 1.54 31.49
N ASN A 109 17.64 2.61 32.20
CA ASN A 109 17.89 2.57 33.64
C ASN A 109 16.63 2.80 34.48
N LEU A 110 15.51 3.22 33.87
CA LEU A 110 14.25 3.55 34.55
C LEU A 110 13.06 2.75 34.02
N THR A 111 13.04 2.42 32.73
CA THR A 111 11.96 1.70 32.07
C THR A 111 12.50 0.70 31.06
N THR A 112 11.79 -0.42 30.90
CA THR A 112 12.14 -1.40 29.86
C THR A 112 11.59 -0.94 28.51
N ALA A 113 12.17 -1.46 27.42
CA ALA A 113 11.64 -1.25 26.07
C ALA A 113 10.18 -1.73 25.94
N ALA A 114 9.80 -2.79 26.67
CA ALA A 114 8.43 -3.31 26.69
C ALA A 114 7.45 -2.34 27.36
N ASP A 115 7.87 -1.67 28.43
CA ASP A 115 7.04 -0.67 29.12
C ASP A 115 6.83 0.56 28.23
N ALA A 116 7.90 1.06 27.60
CA ALA A 116 7.84 2.18 26.67
C ALA A 116 6.96 1.86 25.44
N LEU A 117 7.06 0.64 24.90
CA LEU A 117 6.19 0.18 23.83
C LEU A 117 4.72 0.14 24.27
N ARG A 118 4.44 -0.39 25.46
CA ARG A 118 3.07 -0.49 26.00
C ARG A 118 2.45 0.87 26.23
N GLU A 119 3.21 1.82 26.76
CA GLU A 119 2.78 3.21 26.93
C GLU A 119 2.50 3.87 25.57
N LYS A 120 3.42 3.74 24.62
CA LYS A 120 3.25 4.31 23.30
C LYS A 120 2.06 3.74 22.54
N ALA A 121 1.83 2.44 22.67
CA ALA A 121 0.65 1.78 22.11
C ALA A 121 -0.66 2.35 22.69
N ARG A 122 -0.72 2.64 24.00
CA ARG A 122 -1.89 3.29 24.61
C ARG A 122 -2.10 4.70 24.07
N GLU A 123 -1.04 5.49 23.91
CA GLU A 123 -1.15 6.84 23.33
C GLU A 123 -1.67 6.81 21.90
N MET A 124 -1.08 5.97 21.06
CA MET A 124 -1.51 5.80 19.67
C MET A 124 -2.98 5.37 19.60
N TRP A 125 -3.39 4.46 20.48
CA TRP A 125 -4.78 4.02 20.58
C TRP A 125 -5.76 5.15 20.95
N GLN A 126 -5.37 6.06 21.84
CA GLN A 126 -6.20 7.22 22.17
C GLN A 126 -6.30 8.20 20.99
N LYS A 127 -5.18 8.50 20.33
CA LYS A 127 -5.19 9.36 19.13
C LYS A 127 -6.06 8.78 18.00
N ILE A 128 -6.11 7.44 17.85
CA ILE A 128 -7.04 6.77 16.92
C ILE A 128 -8.49 7.02 17.34
N LYS A 129 -8.83 6.81 18.62
CA LYS A 129 -10.19 7.04 19.14
C LYS A 129 -10.66 8.48 18.95
N ASP A 130 -9.79 9.46 19.17
CA ASP A 130 -10.13 10.88 19.06
C ASP A 130 -10.45 11.26 17.60
N ARG A 131 -9.69 10.71 16.64
CA ARG A 131 -9.98 10.88 15.20
C ARG A 131 -11.31 10.27 14.79
N LEU A 132 -11.65 9.10 15.32
CA LEU A 132 -12.92 8.41 15.03
C LEU A 132 -14.15 9.09 15.64
N ARG A 133 -13.97 9.93 16.68
CA ARG A 133 -15.05 10.71 17.31
C ARG A 133 -15.27 12.08 16.66
N SER A 134 -14.35 12.50 15.79
CA SER A 134 -14.34 13.83 15.14
C SER A 134 -14.85 13.79 13.70
N THR A 135 -15.42 12.66 13.26
CA THR A 135 -16.06 12.41 11.95
C THR A 135 -17.49 11.96 12.20
#